data_AF-A0A1G9V1P3-F1
#
_entry.id   AF-A0A1G9V1P3-F1
#
_cell.length_a   1.000
_cell.length_b   1.000
_cell.length_c   1.000
_cell.angle_alpha   90.00
_cell.angle_beta   90.00
_cell.angle_gamma   90.00
#
_symmetry.space_group_name_H-M   'P 1'
#
loop_
_entity.id
_entity.type
_entity.pdbx_description
1 polymer ?
#
loop_
_entity_poly.entity_id
_entity_poly.type
_entity_poly.pdbx_seq_one_letter_code
_entity_poly.pdbx_strand_id
1 'polypeptide(L)'
;MADDAGPVQPRRPQWWERVPRPWLWPLAALAAVALVLFVLFVLWWGPWLFTREPDYGLTAEQELKAKSDVRTALVQAVGGLAVAGGLIVTYRTYLLNQRDQENQRRERQRAFDQNQEDLRQRWKEQERTYELNVSALVTETYTKAVEQLGHDEAPVRLGALHSLERLAQDNPPRRQTVVDVLCAYLRLPYTPSNRHSSAGESNASPVGSGENKGRDAAQELQVRQTAQRLLFDHIRRPHGFSEGSFWPGMSVDLTGATLYDVDLTGGSVSSASFRGVTFLGGADFSHANFESEADFSEAVFTGTAGFWSAHFTVGASFVGATFRERVFFHNARFVRAAAFHRAHFEGDAEFEYVILEGGAAFNDAVFSGAGHFKRVSFPFGAWFTGAKFEGVAAFIDAVFNGDAFFNVANFTSDAWFTGAEFHGDTRFSGSVFCRSAGFVDCQFLGAVRFVNAAFGGNAGFGRARFSSIALFAQASFSAPISFRGAKVLHVDDPDLNRQARREWPDGWMLRKDESDPTQGTLVWGDGGEAAGPVEAPSAAT
;
A
#
# COMPACT_ATOMS: atom_id res chain seq x y z
N MET A 1 -33.95 23.46 -37.44
CA MET A 1 -33.63 24.90 -37.44
C MET A 1 -32.14 25.01 -37.70
N ALA A 2 -31.79 25.27 -38.96
CA ALA A 2 -30.51 25.75 -39.48
C ALA A 2 -30.53 25.39 -40.98
N ASP A 3 -30.83 26.42 -41.78
CA ASP A 3 -30.58 26.48 -43.22
C ASP A 3 -29.13 26.08 -43.53
N ASP A 4 -28.86 25.53 -44.72
CA ASP A 4 -28.47 26.37 -45.85
C ASP A 4 -27.74 25.55 -46.93
N ALA A 5 -27.95 26.04 -48.15
CA ALA A 5 -27.36 25.77 -49.44
C ALA A 5 -26.03 24.99 -49.53
N GLY A 6 -26.07 23.94 -50.35
CA GLY A 6 -24.95 23.45 -51.17
C GLY A 6 -25.26 23.61 -52.66
N PRO A 7 -24.26 23.80 -53.53
CA PRO A 7 -24.27 24.87 -54.53
C PRO A 7 -25.05 24.59 -55.82
N VAL A 8 -25.66 25.67 -56.32
CA VAL A 8 -26.20 25.82 -57.68
C VAL A 8 -25.10 25.50 -58.70
N GLN A 9 -25.25 24.40 -59.43
CA GLN A 9 -24.39 24.12 -60.58
C GLN A 9 -24.68 25.13 -61.71
N PRO A 10 -23.66 25.80 -62.28
CA PRO A 10 -23.88 26.65 -63.44
C PRO A 10 -24.18 25.79 -64.67
N ARG A 11 -25.43 25.82 -65.14
CA ARG A 11 -25.79 25.33 -66.49
C ARG A 11 -25.05 26.16 -67.53
N ARG A 12 -23.89 25.67 -67.99
CA ARG A 12 -23.27 26.16 -69.23
C ARG A 12 -23.97 25.48 -70.41
N PRO A 13 -24.53 26.21 -71.38
CA PRO A 13 -25.12 25.59 -72.55
C PRO A 13 -23.99 25.16 -73.49
N GLN A 14 -23.59 23.89 -73.41
CA GLN A 14 -22.61 23.28 -74.30
C GLN A 14 -23.31 22.30 -75.24
N TRP A 15 -23.88 22.83 -76.32
CA TRP A 15 -24.55 22.08 -77.39
C TRP A 15 -23.62 21.10 -78.15
N TRP A 16 -22.33 21.05 -77.81
CA TRP A 16 -21.29 20.22 -78.43
C TRP A 16 -21.00 18.89 -77.70
N GLU A 17 -21.57 18.63 -76.52
CA GLU A 17 -21.43 17.33 -75.82
C GLU A 17 -22.40 16.24 -76.32
N ARG A 18 -23.28 16.55 -77.29
CA ARG A 18 -24.24 15.61 -77.88
C ARG A 18 -23.74 14.87 -79.13
N VAL A 19 -22.42 14.73 -79.30
CA VAL A 19 -21.87 13.82 -80.32
C VAL A 19 -21.42 12.54 -79.60
N PRO A 20 -22.10 11.40 -79.77
CA PRO A 20 -21.67 10.16 -79.15
C PRO A 20 -20.23 9.84 -79.58
N ARG A 21 -19.35 9.43 -78.65
CA ARG A 21 -17.97 9.01 -78.95
C ARG A 21 -17.83 8.10 -80.19
N PRO A 22 -18.74 7.14 -80.50
CA PRO A 22 -18.64 6.35 -81.73
C PRO A 22 -18.84 7.16 -83.02
N TRP A 23 -19.41 8.36 -82.97
CA TRP A 23 -19.59 9.26 -84.13
C TRP A 23 -18.41 10.21 -84.36
N LEU A 24 -17.53 10.39 -83.37
CA LEU A 24 -16.34 11.25 -83.52
C LEU A 24 -15.38 10.70 -84.59
N TRP A 25 -15.16 9.39 -84.63
CA TRP A 25 -14.31 8.74 -85.63
C TRP A 25 -14.85 8.81 -87.06
N PRO A 26 -16.14 8.50 -87.35
CA PRO A 26 -16.69 8.67 -88.68
C PRO A 26 -16.80 10.15 -89.09
N LEU A 27 -17.08 11.08 -88.17
CA LEU A 27 -17.04 12.53 -88.46
C LEU A 27 -15.62 13.01 -88.76
N ALA A 28 -14.62 12.53 -88.00
CA ALA A 28 -13.21 12.83 -88.26
C ALA A 28 -12.74 12.22 -89.60
N ALA A 29 -13.21 11.01 -89.93
CA ALA A 29 -12.94 10.37 -91.21
C ALA A 29 -13.62 11.14 -92.36
N LEU A 30 -14.87 11.59 -92.19
CA LEU A 30 -15.57 12.43 -93.16
C LEU A 30 -14.87 13.77 -93.36
N ALA A 31 -14.42 14.41 -92.28
CA ALA A 31 -13.65 15.65 -92.34
C ALA A 31 -12.29 15.45 -93.02
N ALA A 32 -11.61 14.33 -92.75
CA ALA A 32 -10.36 13.98 -93.41
C ALA A 32 -10.57 13.71 -94.91
N VAL A 33 -11.61 12.97 -95.29
CA VAL A 33 -11.99 12.73 -96.68
C VAL A 33 -12.37 14.05 -97.36
N ALA A 34 -13.15 14.91 -96.70
CA ALA A 34 -13.51 16.23 -97.22
C ALA A 34 -12.28 17.12 -97.40
N LEU A 35 -11.32 17.08 -96.47
CA LEU A 35 -10.06 17.81 -96.59
C LEU A 35 -9.23 17.28 -97.77
N VAL A 36 -9.12 15.96 -97.94
CA VAL A 36 -8.42 15.35 -99.07
C VAL A 36 -9.08 15.73 -100.39
N LEU A 37 -10.41 15.67 -100.47
CA LEU A 37 -11.17 16.10 -101.63
C LEU A 37 -11.03 17.59 -101.90
N PHE A 38 -11.00 18.43 -100.87
CA PHE A 38 -10.76 19.87 -100.99
C PHE A 38 -9.35 20.17 -101.49
N VAL A 39 -8.34 19.47 -100.99
CA VAL A 39 -6.96 19.59 -101.48
C VAL A 39 -6.87 19.15 -102.93
N LEU A 40 -7.47 18.00 -103.30
CA LEU A 40 -7.54 17.55 -104.69
C LEU A 40 -8.26 18.55 -105.59
N PHE A 41 -9.36 19.15 -105.11
CA PHE A 41 -10.11 20.18 -105.81
C PHE A 41 -9.27 21.44 -106.05
N VAL A 42 -8.60 21.95 -105.01
CA VAL A 42 -7.72 23.12 -105.12
C VAL A 42 -6.55 22.83 -106.07
N LEU A 43 -6.00 21.62 -106.06
CA LEU A 43 -4.90 21.22 -106.95
C LEU A 43 -5.34 21.04 -108.41
N TRP A 44 -6.56 20.55 -108.68
CA TRP A 44 -7.00 20.22 -110.03
C TRP A 44 -7.77 21.37 -110.71
N TRP A 45 -8.66 22.05 -109.98
CA TRP A 45 -9.49 23.14 -110.52
C TRP A 45 -8.99 24.53 -110.17
N GLY A 46 -8.27 24.70 -109.06
CA GLY A 46 -7.69 25.99 -108.67
C GLY A 46 -6.87 26.66 -109.79
N PRO A 47 -5.96 25.93 -110.48
CA PRO A 47 -5.16 26.51 -111.56
C PRO A 47 -5.97 26.95 -112.78
N TRP A 48 -7.18 26.43 -112.97
CA TRP A 48 -8.08 26.82 -114.06
C TRP A 48 -9.00 27.99 -113.67
N LEU A 49 -9.34 28.10 -112.38
CA LEU A 49 -10.17 29.18 -111.86
C LEU A 49 -9.41 30.52 -111.79
N PHE A 50 -8.10 30.49 -111.51
CA PHE A 50 -7.26 31.69 -111.44
C PHE A 50 -6.81 32.24 -112.82
N THR A 51 -7.04 31.52 -113.93
CA THR A 51 -6.52 31.89 -115.27
C THR A 51 -7.64 32.27 -116.27
N ARG A 52 -8.78 32.81 -115.81
CA ARG A 52 -10.04 32.78 -116.58
C ARG A 52 -10.50 34.10 -117.25
N GLU A 53 -9.68 35.13 -117.36
CA GLU A 53 -9.99 36.30 -118.22
C GLU A 53 -9.01 36.41 -119.42
N PRO A 54 -9.49 36.69 -120.66
CA PRO A 54 -8.63 36.80 -121.84
C PRO A 54 -8.31 38.28 -122.15
N ASP A 55 -7.03 38.65 -122.19
CA ASP A 55 -6.33 39.09 -123.41
C ASP A 55 -4.95 39.67 -123.06
N TYR A 56 -3.91 39.13 -123.71
CA TYR A 56 -2.70 39.77 -124.27
C TYR A 56 -1.63 38.68 -124.47
N GLY A 57 -1.76 37.91 -125.57
CA GLY A 57 -0.66 37.29 -126.31
C GLY A 57 0.38 36.41 -125.59
N LEU A 58 -0.03 35.38 -124.84
CA LEU A 58 0.89 34.38 -124.27
C LEU A 58 0.70 32.99 -124.90
N THR A 59 1.80 32.33 -125.25
CA THR A 59 1.87 30.99 -125.86
C THR A 59 1.67 29.86 -124.84
N ALA A 60 1.08 28.74 -125.28
CA ALA A 60 0.60 27.61 -124.45
C ALA A 60 1.62 26.99 -123.46
N GLU A 61 2.92 27.19 -123.66
CA GLU A 61 3.99 26.64 -122.82
C GLU A 61 4.13 27.37 -121.46
N GLN A 62 3.94 28.69 -121.44
CA GLN A 62 4.15 29.49 -120.22
C GLN A 62 3.00 29.32 -119.22
N GLU A 63 1.78 29.06 -119.71
CA GLU A 63 0.61 28.79 -118.87
C GLU A 63 0.72 27.44 -118.15
N LEU A 64 1.29 26.42 -118.79
CA LEU A 64 1.51 25.09 -118.20
C LEU A 64 2.55 25.12 -117.08
N LYS A 65 3.62 25.91 -117.24
CA LYS A 65 4.69 26.02 -116.22
C LYS A 65 4.21 26.71 -114.95
N ALA A 66 3.46 27.82 -115.08
CA ALA A 66 2.89 28.52 -113.93
C ALA A 66 1.93 27.62 -113.12
N LYS A 67 1.13 26.78 -113.80
CA LYS A 67 0.24 25.81 -113.13
C LYS A 67 1.03 24.72 -112.36
N SER A 68 2.18 24.28 -112.87
CA SER A 68 3.02 23.26 -112.23
C SER A 68 3.78 23.78 -110.99
N ASP A 69 4.30 25.01 -111.05
CA ASP A 69 5.06 25.58 -109.93
C ASP A 69 4.17 25.86 -108.72
N VAL A 70 2.95 26.37 -108.96
CA VAL A 70 1.93 26.54 -107.93
C VAL A 70 1.54 25.19 -107.29
N ARG A 71 1.44 24.13 -108.09
CA ARG A 71 1.15 22.78 -107.60
C ARG A 71 2.24 22.26 -106.65
N THR A 72 3.50 22.50 -106.97
CA THR A 72 4.64 21.99 -106.20
C THR A 72 4.79 22.70 -104.85
N ALA A 73 4.63 24.02 -104.84
CA ALA A 73 4.68 24.81 -103.60
C ALA A 73 3.54 24.42 -102.64
N LEU A 74 2.33 24.18 -103.16
CA LEU A 74 1.20 23.72 -102.36
C LEU A 74 1.45 22.34 -101.73
N VAL A 75 2.04 21.39 -102.47
CA VAL A 75 2.37 20.06 -101.94
C VAL A 75 3.40 20.14 -100.81
N GLN A 76 4.44 20.97 -100.97
CA GLN A 76 5.46 21.15 -99.93
C GLN A 76 4.89 21.82 -98.67
N ALA A 77 4.00 22.80 -98.82
CA ALA A 77 3.32 23.43 -97.70
C ALA A 77 2.46 22.44 -96.90
N VAL A 78 1.70 21.58 -97.60
CA VAL A 78 0.90 20.51 -96.97
C VAL A 78 1.78 19.47 -96.29
N GLY A 79 2.88 19.07 -96.93
CA GLY A 79 3.87 18.14 -96.35
C GLY A 79 4.51 18.67 -95.06
N GLY A 80 4.88 19.96 -95.03
CA GLY A 80 5.44 20.60 -93.84
C GLY A 80 4.45 20.65 -92.66
N LEU A 81 3.17 20.93 -92.93
CA LEU A 81 2.11 20.92 -91.91
C LEU A 81 1.87 19.51 -91.34
N ALA A 82 1.97 18.47 -92.15
CA ALA A 82 1.83 17.09 -91.70
C ALA A 82 2.95 16.68 -90.71
N VAL A 83 4.20 17.05 -90.99
CA VAL A 83 5.35 16.79 -90.10
C VAL A 83 5.20 17.56 -88.78
N ALA A 84 4.82 18.84 -88.84
CA ALA A 84 4.57 19.65 -87.65
C ALA A 84 3.44 19.05 -86.78
N GLY A 85 2.37 18.57 -87.40
CA GLY A 85 1.29 17.86 -86.71
C GLY A 85 1.77 16.57 -86.02
N GLY A 86 2.59 15.77 -86.69
CA GLY A 86 3.18 14.55 -86.13
C GLY A 86 4.07 14.82 -84.92
N LEU A 87 4.89 15.88 -84.97
CA LEU A 87 5.72 16.33 -83.84
C LEU A 87 4.87 16.80 -82.66
N ILE A 88 3.79 17.54 -82.90
CA ILE A 88 2.87 17.99 -81.85
C ILE A 88 2.21 16.79 -81.15
N VAL A 89 1.73 15.80 -81.91
CA VAL A 89 1.13 14.58 -81.35
C VAL A 89 2.16 13.81 -80.52
N THR A 90 3.38 13.63 -81.05
CA THR A 90 4.44 12.90 -80.35
C THR A 90 4.86 13.60 -79.05
N TYR A 91 5.00 14.93 -79.07
CA TYR A 91 5.29 15.73 -77.88
C TYR A 91 4.15 15.65 -76.85
N ARG A 92 2.89 15.69 -77.28
CA ARG A 92 1.72 15.47 -76.40
C ARG A 92 1.74 14.10 -75.75
N THR A 93 2.03 13.04 -76.53
CA THR A 93 2.08 11.67 -76.02
C THR A 93 3.21 11.48 -75.01
N TYR A 94 4.38 12.08 -75.24
CA TYR A 94 5.49 12.05 -74.30
C TYR A 94 5.16 12.72 -72.96
N LEU A 95 4.53 13.90 -72.99
CA LEU A 95 4.10 14.60 -71.77
C LEU A 95 3.03 13.83 -70.99
N LEU A 96 2.12 13.12 -71.68
CA LEU A 96 1.13 12.26 -71.03
C LEU A 96 1.80 11.06 -70.34
N ASN A 97 2.75 10.40 -70.99
CA ASN A 97 3.50 9.29 -70.40
C ASN A 97 4.31 9.71 -69.18
N GLN A 98 4.93 10.90 -69.18
CA GLN A 98 5.63 11.40 -67.99
C GLN A 98 4.69 11.59 -66.80
N ARG A 99 3.50 12.16 -67.03
CA ARG A 99 2.48 12.34 -65.97
C ARG A 99 1.97 11.00 -65.43
N ASP A 100 1.81 10.00 -66.30
CA ASP A 100 1.35 8.67 -65.89
C ASP A 100 2.36 7.97 -64.96
N GLN A 101 3.66 8.09 -65.26
CA GLN A 101 4.71 7.52 -64.41
C GLN A 101 4.77 8.18 -63.02
N GLU A 102 4.58 9.49 -62.92
CA GLU A 102 4.52 10.17 -61.63
C GLU A 102 3.30 9.75 -60.82
N ASN A 103 2.14 9.60 -61.47
CA ASN A 103 0.92 9.11 -60.83
C ASN A 103 1.12 7.69 -60.29
N GLN A 104 1.69 6.77 -61.10
CA GLN A 104 1.99 5.41 -60.64
C GLN A 104 2.98 5.35 -59.49
N ARG A 105 3.98 6.25 -59.46
CA ARG A 105 4.92 6.35 -58.31
C ARG A 105 4.20 6.82 -57.06
N ARG A 106 3.34 7.84 -57.18
CA ARG A 106 2.53 8.34 -56.06
C ARG A 106 1.55 7.30 -55.56
N GLU A 107 0.93 6.53 -56.44
CA GLU A 107 0.04 5.43 -56.08
C GLU A 107 0.79 4.32 -55.34
N ARG A 108 1.97 3.91 -55.84
CA ARG A 108 2.81 2.93 -55.13
C ARG A 108 3.25 3.42 -53.76
N GLN A 109 3.64 4.70 -53.64
CA GLN A 109 4.02 5.27 -52.35
C GLN A 109 2.84 5.31 -51.38
N ARG A 110 1.66 5.77 -51.83
CA ARG A 110 0.44 5.75 -51.03
C ARG A 110 0.05 4.34 -50.61
N ALA A 111 0.15 3.37 -51.50
CA ALA A 111 -0.13 1.97 -51.19
C ALA A 111 0.87 1.41 -50.16
N PHE A 112 2.15 1.79 -50.24
CA PHE A 112 3.16 1.41 -49.26
C PHE A 112 2.89 2.04 -47.89
N ASP A 113 2.61 3.34 -47.85
CA ASP A 113 2.31 4.07 -46.61
C ASP A 113 1.03 3.53 -45.95
N GLN A 114 -0.02 3.28 -46.74
CA GLN A 114 -1.28 2.65 -46.28
C GLN A 114 -1.03 1.24 -45.72
N ASN A 115 -0.21 0.42 -46.38
CA ASN A 115 0.10 -0.92 -45.91
C ASN A 115 0.89 -0.89 -44.60
N GLN A 116 1.81 0.07 -44.43
CA GLN A 116 2.52 0.25 -43.17
C GLN A 116 1.60 0.72 -42.03
N GLU A 117 0.63 1.60 -42.31
CA GLU A 117 -0.37 2.02 -41.34
C GLU A 117 -1.30 0.86 -40.95
N ASP A 118 -1.77 0.07 -41.91
CA ASP A 118 -2.61 -1.11 -41.66
C ASP A 118 -1.89 -2.14 -40.79
N LEU A 119 -0.62 -2.44 -41.10
CA LEU A 119 0.19 -3.31 -40.26
C LEU A 119 0.31 -2.77 -38.83
N ARG A 120 0.59 -1.48 -38.66
CA ARG A 120 0.67 -0.86 -37.32
C ARG A 120 -0.65 -0.94 -36.55
N GLN A 121 -1.79 -0.78 -37.23
CA GLN A 121 -3.10 -0.94 -36.61
C GLN A 121 -3.33 -2.40 -36.19
N ARG A 122 -3.05 -3.37 -37.07
CA ARG A 122 -3.18 -4.80 -36.77
C ARG A 122 -2.31 -5.24 -35.59
N TRP A 123 -1.07 -4.74 -35.51
CA TRP A 123 -0.19 -5.02 -34.37
C TRP A 123 -0.77 -4.47 -33.06
N LYS A 124 -1.29 -3.24 -33.07
CA LYS A 124 -1.95 -2.66 -31.89
C LYS A 124 -3.23 -3.40 -31.50
N GLU A 125 -4.04 -3.81 -32.47
CA GLU A 125 -5.24 -4.60 -32.24
C GLU A 125 -4.89 -5.99 -31.69
N GLN A 126 -3.86 -6.64 -32.23
CA GLN A 126 -3.38 -7.92 -31.71
C GLN A 126 -2.88 -7.80 -30.28
N GLU A 127 -2.07 -6.80 -29.96
CA GLU A 127 -1.58 -6.59 -28.60
C GLU A 127 -2.75 -6.38 -27.63
N ARG A 128 -3.69 -5.49 -28.00
CA ARG A 128 -4.88 -5.23 -27.19
C ARG A 128 -5.74 -6.49 -27.01
N THR A 129 -5.87 -7.30 -28.06
CA THR A 129 -6.63 -8.55 -28.00
C THR A 129 -5.92 -9.60 -27.13
N TYR A 130 -4.59 -9.67 -27.23
CA TYR A 130 -3.77 -10.54 -26.39
C TYR A 130 -3.87 -10.15 -24.91
N GLU A 131 -3.71 -8.86 -24.59
CA GLU A 131 -3.89 -8.32 -23.24
C GLU A 131 -5.29 -8.60 -22.68
N LEU A 132 -6.34 -8.39 -23.50
CA LEU A 132 -7.72 -8.69 -23.12
C LEU A 132 -7.92 -10.20 -22.86
N ASN A 133 -7.37 -11.07 -23.70
CA ASN A 133 -7.47 -12.52 -23.55
C ASN A 133 -6.72 -13.02 -22.31
N VAL A 134 -5.51 -12.52 -22.05
CA VAL A 134 -4.74 -12.84 -20.84
C VAL A 134 -5.50 -12.38 -19.60
N SER A 135 -6.03 -11.16 -19.61
CA SER A 135 -6.82 -10.63 -18.49
C SER A 135 -8.11 -11.43 -18.25
N ALA A 136 -8.78 -11.85 -19.32
CA ALA A 136 -9.96 -12.71 -19.25
C ALA A 136 -9.62 -14.09 -18.69
N LEU A 137 -8.56 -14.74 -19.17
CA LEU A 137 -8.11 -16.05 -18.69
C LEU A 137 -7.71 -16.02 -17.21
N VAL A 138 -6.98 -14.99 -16.79
CA VAL A 138 -6.62 -14.76 -15.39
C VAL A 138 -7.87 -14.59 -14.52
N THR A 139 -8.86 -13.84 -15.00
CA THR A 139 -10.12 -13.60 -14.28
C THR A 139 -10.97 -14.86 -14.20
N GLU A 140 -11.01 -15.67 -15.26
CA GLU A 140 -11.69 -16.98 -15.28
C GLU A 140 -11.03 -17.96 -14.30
N THR A 141 -9.70 -18.06 -14.33
CA THR A 141 -8.93 -18.92 -13.42
C THR A 141 -9.13 -18.52 -11.96
N TYR A 142 -9.12 -17.22 -11.68
CA TYR A 142 -9.44 -16.67 -10.37
C TYR A 142 -10.85 -17.07 -9.92
N THR A 143 -11.86 -16.82 -10.76
CA THR A 143 -13.27 -17.11 -10.44
C THR A 143 -13.46 -18.58 -10.14
N LYS A 144 -12.87 -19.46 -10.96
CA LYS A 144 -12.92 -20.91 -10.77
C LYS A 144 -12.24 -21.35 -9.47
N ALA A 145 -11.09 -20.78 -9.12
CA ALA A 145 -10.40 -21.12 -7.88
C ALA A 145 -11.21 -20.66 -6.66
N VAL A 146 -11.81 -19.47 -6.70
CA VAL A 146 -12.70 -18.99 -5.62
C VAL A 146 -13.93 -19.88 -5.48
N GLU A 147 -14.56 -20.29 -6.58
CA GLU A 147 -15.68 -21.25 -6.57
C GLU A 147 -15.28 -22.58 -5.94
N GLN A 148 -14.11 -23.12 -6.31
CA GLN A 148 -13.58 -24.37 -5.76
C GLN A 148 -13.21 -24.27 -4.28
N LEU A 149 -12.86 -23.08 -3.78
CA LEU A 149 -12.59 -22.86 -2.36
C LEU A 149 -13.87 -22.99 -1.51
N GLY A 150 -15.05 -22.80 -2.10
CA GLY A 150 -16.35 -23.03 -1.46
C GLY A 150 -16.86 -24.48 -1.53
N HIS A 151 -16.08 -25.42 -2.08
CA HIS A 151 -16.50 -26.80 -2.28
C HIS A 151 -16.50 -27.61 -0.97
N ASP A 152 -17.40 -28.59 -0.82
CA ASP A 152 -17.53 -29.40 0.40
C ASP A 152 -16.32 -30.32 0.66
N GLU A 153 -15.65 -30.76 -0.41
CA GLU A 153 -14.47 -31.63 -0.32
C GLU A 153 -13.17 -30.86 -0.09
N ALA A 154 -12.46 -31.18 1.01
CA ALA A 154 -11.18 -30.55 1.35
C ALA A 154 -10.09 -30.67 0.26
N PRO A 155 -9.92 -31.80 -0.45
CA PRO A 155 -8.95 -31.88 -1.56
C PRO A 155 -9.17 -30.83 -2.66
N VAL A 156 -10.43 -30.50 -2.98
CA VAL A 156 -10.78 -29.48 -3.98
C VAL A 156 -10.40 -28.10 -3.46
N ARG A 157 -10.70 -27.80 -2.19
CA ARG A 157 -10.30 -26.54 -1.53
C ARG A 157 -8.78 -26.37 -1.48
N LEU A 158 -8.03 -27.43 -1.17
CA LEU A 158 -6.56 -27.39 -1.18
C LEU A 158 -6.01 -27.11 -2.58
N GLY A 159 -6.58 -27.73 -3.62
CA GLY A 159 -6.23 -27.45 -5.01
C GLY A 159 -6.52 -26.00 -5.42
N ALA A 160 -7.63 -25.45 -4.93
CA ALA A 160 -7.99 -24.05 -5.13
C ALA A 160 -6.98 -23.07 -4.49
N LEU A 161 -6.57 -23.33 -3.24
CA LEU A 161 -5.59 -22.51 -2.52
C LEU A 161 -4.26 -22.39 -3.29
N HIS A 162 -3.71 -23.52 -3.76
CA HIS A 162 -2.47 -23.51 -4.54
C HIS A 162 -2.65 -22.90 -5.94
N SER A 163 -3.85 -22.99 -6.52
CA SER A 163 -4.16 -22.31 -7.78
C SER A 163 -4.19 -20.79 -7.60
N LEU A 164 -4.74 -20.29 -6.49
CA LEU A 164 -4.72 -18.87 -6.13
C LEU A 164 -3.30 -18.37 -5.84
N GLU A 165 -2.50 -19.14 -5.10
CA GLU A 165 -1.10 -18.86 -4.82
C GLU A 165 -0.31 -18.66 -6.13
N ARG A 166 -0.37 -19.64 -7.03
CA ARG A 166 0.30 -19.57 -8.33
C ARG A 166 -0.20 -18.40 -9.18
N LEU A 167 -1.51 -18.14 -9.18
CA LEU A 167 -2.08 -17.00 -9.89
C LEU A 167 -1.49 -15.67 -9.38
N ALA A 168 -1.40 -15.48 -8.06
CA ALA A 168 -0.80 -14.29 -7.47
C ALA A 168 0.70 -14.18 -7.72
N GLN A 169 1.39 -15.33 -7.74
CA GLN A 169 2.82 -15.39 -8.04
C GLN A 169 3.13 -14.88 -9.46
N ASP A 170 2.33 -15.29 -10.44
CA ASP A 170 2.46 -14.91 -11.85
C ASP A 170 1.90 -13.49 -12.13
N ASN A 171 1.09 -12.94 -11.21
CA ASN A 171 0.37 -11.66 -11.41
C ASN A 171 0.49 -10.72 -10.19
N PRO A 172 1.62 -9.99 -10.03
CA PRO A 172 1.85 -9.12 -8.88
C PRO A 172 0.74 -8.11 -8.55
N PRO A 173 0.07 -7.46 -9.53
CA PRO A 173 -1.03 -6.53 -9.24
C PRO A 173 -2.25 -7.16 -8.54
N ARG A 174 -2.36 -8.50 -8.53
CA ARG A 174 -3.49 -9.23 -7.93
C ARG A 174 -3.16 -9.92 -6.60
N ARG A 175 -1.92 -9.78 -6.10
CA ARG A 175 -1.48 -10.38 -4.83
C ARG A 175 -2.40 -9.98 -3.67
N GLN A 176 -2.74 -8.70 -3.57
CA GLN A 176 -3.66 -8.22 -2.54
C GLN A 176 -5.03 -8.90 -2.63
N THR A 177 -5.59 -9.06 -3.83
CA THR A 177 -6.87 -9.75 -4.01
C THR A 177 -6.81 -11.21 -3.54
N VAL A 178 -5.70 -11.91 -3.78
CA VAL A 178 -5.52 -13.27 -3.27
C VAL A 178 -5.35 -13.29 -1.75
N VAL A 179 -4.57 -12.36 -1.18
CA VAL A 179 -4.48 -12.16 0.28
C VAL A 179 -5.85 -11.92 0.89
N ASP A 180 -6.68 -11.08 0.28
CA ASP A 180 -8.04 -10.77 0.74
C ASP A 180 -8.95 -12.01 0.74
N VAL A 181 -8.84 -12.87 -0.28
CA VAL A 181 -9.58 -14.15 -0.36
C VAL A 181 -9.11 -15.13 0.73
N LEU A 182 -7.80 -15.29 0.93
CA LEU A 182 -7.25 -16.13 1.99
C LEU A 182 -7.71 -15.64 3.37
N CYS A 183 -7.65 -14.33 3.60
CA CYS A 183 -8.14 -13.68 4.81
C CYS A 183 -9.65 -13.90 5.00
N ALA A 184 -10.46 -13.73 3.94
CA ALA A 184 -11.90 -13.97 3.99
C ALA A 184 -12.23 -15.43 4.35
N TYR A 185 -11.49 -16.39 3.78
CA TYR A 185 -11.64 -17.81 4.12
C TYR A 185 -11.29 -18.09 5.60
N LEU A 186 -10.17 -17.53 6.10
CA LEU A 186 -9.75 -17.71 7.49
C LEU A 186 -10.70 -17.07 8.51
N ARG A 187 -11.40 -16.00 8.12
CA ARG A 187 -12.44 -15.34 8.93
C ARG A 187 -13.77 -16.10 9.00
N LEU A 188 -13.98 -17.13 8.16
CA LEU A 188 -15.19 -17.94 8.27
C LEU A 188 -15.27 -18.58 9.66
N PRO A 189 -16.47 -18.64 10.29
CA PRO A 189 -16.64 -19.22 11.63
C PRO A 189 -16.02 -20.62 11.73
N TYR A 190 -15.26 -20.84 12.80
CA TYR A 190 -14.62 -22.12 13.07
C TYR A 190 -14.62 -22.39 14.56
N THR A 191 -14.99 -23.63 14.92
CA THR A 191 -14.95 -24.09 16.30
C THR A 191 -13.84 -25.13 16.43
N PRO A 192 -12.76 -24.82 17.18
CA PRO A 192 -11.71 -25.77 17.47
C PRO A 192 -12.27 -27.06 18.08
N SER A 193 -11.92 -28.22 17.50
CA SER A 193 -12.18 -29.49 18.19
C SER A 193 -11.27 -29.58 19.41
N ASN A 194 -11.85 -29.49 20.60
CA ASN A 194 -11.13 -29.45 21.87
C ASN A 194 -10.53 -30.83 22.20
N ARG A 195 -9.42 -31.20 21.55
CA ARG A 195 -8.68 -32.44 21.83
C ARG A 195 -7.52 -32.27 22.82
N HIS A 196 -7.19 -31.04 23.23
CA HIS A 196 -6.05 -30.76 24.12
C HIS A 196 -6.42 -30.33 25.55
N SER A 197 -7.70 -30.37 25.95
CA SER A 197 -8.14 -29.94 27.29
C SER A 197 -8.69 -31.05 28.20
N SER A 198 -8.35 -32.33 27.97
CA SER A 198 -8.68 -33.41 28.94
C SER A 198 -7.81 -34.65 28.75
N ALA A 199 -6.56 -34.58 29.22
CA ALA A 199 -5.89 -35.78 29.73
C ALA A 199 -6.44 -36.07 31.14
N GLY A 200 -7.71 -36.46 31.20
CA GLY A 200 -8.46 -36.64 32.44
C GLY A 200 -9.86 -37.16 32.14
N GLU A 201 -9.99 -38.49 32.15
CA GLU A 201 -11.21 -39.26 32.37
C GLU A 201 -12.42 -39.03 31.44
N SER A 202 -12.66 -39.98 30.53
CA SER A 202 -13.63 -41.07 30.77
C SER A 202 -14.02 -41.79 29.47
N ASN A 203 -14.05 -43.12 29.58
CA ASN A 203 -14.55 -44.05 28.56
C ASN A 203 -16.03 -43.80 28.25
N ALA A 204 -16.34 -43.34 27.05
CA ALA A 204 -17.60 -43.65 26.36
C ALA A 204 -17.41 -43.44 24.86
N SER A 205 -17.37 -44.53 24.09
CA SER A 205 -17.42 -44.46 22.62
C SER A 205 -18.86 -44.23 22.15
N PRO A 206 -19.15 -43.21 21.33
CA PRO A 206 -20.28 -43.22 20.42
C PRO A 206 -19.78 -43.64 19.03
N VAL A 207 -20.07 -44.89 18.65
CA VAL A 207 -19.80 -45.43 17.32
C VAL A 207 -20.73 -44.76 16.31
N GLY A 208 -20.17 -44.11 15.28
CA GLY A 208 -20.86 -43.79 14.02
C GLY A 208 -20.96 -42.30 13.64
N SER A 209 -21.39 -41.41 14.55
CA SER A 209 -21.64 -39.99 14.20
C SER A 209 -20.54 -39.02 14.62
N GLY A 210 -19.76 -39.37 15.64
CA GLY A 210 -18.62 -38.57 16.13
C GLY A 210 -17.38 -38.68 15.24
N GLU A 211 -17.17 -39.83 14.59
CA GLU A 211 -16.01 -40.05 13.71
C GLU A 211 -16.09 -39.20 12.43
N ASN A 212 -17.27 -39.09 11.81
CA ASN A 212 -17.45 -38.25 10.61
C ASN A 212 -17.30 -36.76 10.93
N LYS A 213 -17.97 -36.27 11.98
CA LYS A 213 -17.78 -34.88 12.43
C LYS A 213 -16.32 -34.57 12.79
N GLY A 214 -15.62 -35.52 13.40
CA GLY A 214 -14.19 -35.38 13.72
C GLY A 214 -13.29 -35.39 12.48
N ARG A 215 -13.63 -36.16 11.45
CA ARG A 215 -12.93 -36.15 10.15
C ARG A 215 -13.15 -34.84 9.41
N ASP A 216 -14.38 -34.34 9.34
CA ASP A 216 -14.72 -33.08 8.68
C ASP A 216 -14.01 -31.89 9.36
N ALA A 217 -13.99 -31.86 10.70
CA ALA A 217 -13.26 -30.84 11.45
C ALA A 217 -11.74 -30.92 11.24
N ALA A 218 -11.16 -32.12 11.18
CA ALA A 218 -9.73 -32.30 10.90
C ALA A 218 -9.36 -31.88 9.48
N GLN A 219 -10.21 -32.20 8.49
CA GLN A 219 -10.05 -31.77 7.11
C GLN A 219 -10.14 -30.25 6.99
N GLU A 220 -11.12 -29.63 7.64
CA GLU A 220 -11.26 -28.17 7.65
C GLU A 220 -10.07 -27.48 8.32
N LEU A 221 -9.56 -28.02 9.43
CA LEU A 221 -8.34 -27.55 10.06
C LEU A 221 -7.15 -27.59 9.10
N GLN A 222 -7.00 -28.68 8.33
CA GLN A 222 -5.91 -28.82 7.36
C GLN A 222 -5.99 -27.77 6.25
N VAL A 223 -7.19 -27.48 5.72
CA VAL A 223 -7.37 -26.44 4.70
C VAL A 223 -7.04 -25.06 5.26
N ARG A 224 -7.50 -24.76 6.49
CA ARG A 224 -7.21 -23.49 7.18
C ARG A 224 -5.73 -23.30 7.47
N GLN A 225 -5.06 -24.33 7.99
CA GLN A 225 -3.61 -24.29 8.22
C GLN A 225 -2.85 -24.11 6.90
N THR A 226 -3.34 -24.68 5.80
CA THR A 226 -2.75 -24.45 4.47
C THR A 226 -2.94 -23.00 4.02
N ALA A 227 -4.15 -22.46 4.12
CA ALA A 227 -4.42 -21.05 3.78
C ALA A 227 -3.59 -20.09 4.64
N GLN A 228 -3.48 -20.36 5.94
CA GLN A 228 -2.66 -19.62 6.90
C GLN A 228 -1.18 -19.65 6.53
N ARG A 229 -0.63 -20.84 6.25
CA ARG A 229 0.77 -21.00 5.85
C ARG A 229 1.07 -20.24 4.56
N LEU A 230 0.23 -20.38 3.53
CA LEU A 230 0.39 -19.66 2.27
C LEU A 230 0.37 -18.15 2.47
N LEU A 231 -0.58 -17.64 3.27
CA LEU A 231 -0.65 -16.22 3.62
C LEU A 231 0.66 -15.76 4.28
N PHE A 232 1.10 -16.42 5.35
CA PHE A 232 2.27 -16.01 6.12
C PHE A 232 3.60 -16.18 5.37
N ASP A 233 3.75 -17.24 4.57
CA ASP A 233 4.94 -17.46 3.74
C ASP A 233 5.19 -16.30 2.76
N HIS A 234 4.11 -15.70 2.24
CA HIS A 234 4.22 -14.58 1.30
C HIS A 234 4.41 -13.22 1.96
N ILE A 235 4.15 -13.05 3.26
CA ILE A 235 4.37 -11.77 3.97
C ILE A 235 5.55 -11.80 4.94
N ARG A 236 6.18 -12.97 5.13
CA ARG A 236 7.49 -13.10 5.78
C ARG A 236 8.60 -12.73 4.80
N ARG A 237 9.56 -11.90 5.25
CA ARG A 237 10.80 -11.66 4.50
C ARG A 237 11.78 -12.79 4.84
N PRO A 238 12.14 -13.68 3.89
CA PRO A 238 13.11 -14.73 4.19
C PRO A 238 14.47 -14.11 4.50
N HIS A 239 15.10 -14.53 5.61
CA HIS A 239 16.52 -14.33 5.77
C HIS A 239 17.25 -15.23 4.77
N GLY A 240 17.78 -14.65 3.69
CA GLY A 240 18.76 -15.31 2.81
C GLY A 240 18.25 -16.17 1.65
N PHE A 241 16.96 -16.14 1.27
CA PHE A 241 16.47 -16.87 0.07
C PHE A 241 15.44 -16.13 -0.79
N SER A 242 15.61 -16.32 -2.11
CA SER A 242 14.77 -16.00 -3.28
C SER A 242 13.89 -14.75 -3.26
N GLU A 243 14.25 -13.76 -4.09
CA GLU A 243 13.54 -12.49 -4.35
C GLU A 243 12.07 -12.63 -4.85
N GLY A 244 11.55 -13.86 -5.02
CA GLY A 244 10.25 -14.11 -5.63
C GLY A 244 9.10 -14.43 -4.66
N SER A 245 9.36 -14.97 -3.47
CA SER A 245 8.31 -15.49 -2.57
C SER A 245 7.65 -14.40 -1.73
N PHE A 246 8.38 -13.36 -1.35
CA PHE A 246 7.84 -12.26 -0.56
C PHE A 246 6.98 -11.30 -1.40
N TRP A 247 5.82 -10.93 -0.87
CA TRP A 247 4.87 -9.98 -1.44
C TRP A 247 4.91 -8.68 -0.62
N PRO A 248 5.65 -7.64 -1.08
CA PRO A 248 5.78 -6.39 -0.35
C PRO A 248 4.48 -5.59 -0.33
N GLY A 249 4.24 -4.88 0.76
CA GLY A 249 3.13 -3.92 0.87
C GLY A 249 1.75 -4.54 1.03
N MET A 250 1.65 -5.82 1.40
CA MET A 250 0.37 -6.50 1.58
C MET A 250 -0.34 -6.02 2.86
N SER A 251 -1.66 -5.87 2.77
CA SER A 251 -2.56 -5.60 3.88
C SER A 251 -3.28 -6.88 4.30
N VAL A 252 -3.40 -7.12 5.60
CA VAL A 252 -3.97 -8.35 6.15
C VAL A 252 -5.14 -8.00 7.06
N ASP A 253 -6.32 -8.57 6.78
CA ASP A 253 -7.51 -8.44 7.62
C ASP A 253 -7.99 -9.83 8.07
N LEU A 254 -7.56 -10.23 9.26
CA LEU A 254 -7.92 -11.47 9.91
C LEU A 254 -8.94 -11.25 11.02
N THR A 255 -9.69 -10.15 11.01
CA THR A 255 -10.65 -9.79 12.06
C THR A 255 -11.57 -10.96 12.44
N GLY A 256 -11.57 -11.35 13.71
CA GLY A 256 -12.39 -12.43 14.25
C GLY A 256 -11.96 -13.85 13.85
N ALA A 257 -10.83 -14.01 13.16
CA ALA A 257 -10.33 -15.32 12.75
C ALA A 257 -9.83 -16.15 13.94
N THR A 258 -9.76 -17.47 13.75
CA THR A 258 -9.10 -18.40 14.68
C THR A 258 -7.88 -18.98 13.96
N LEU A 259 -6.69 -18.73 14.50
CA LEU A 259 -5.41 -19.08 13.90
C LEU A 259 -4.63 -20.02 14.81
N TYR A 260 -3.75 -20.86 14.24
CA TYR A 260 -3.00 -21.87 14.98
C TYR A 260 -1.50 -21.69 14.80
N ASP A 261 -0.73 -21.66 15.90
CA ASP A 261 0.74 -21.60 15.88
C ASP A 261 1.26 -20.60 14.84
N VAL A 262 0.87 -19.34 15.01
CA VAL A 262 1.19 -18.27 14.06
C VAL A 262 2.67 -17.95 14.14
N ASP A 263 3.33 -17.96 12.99
CA ASP A 263 4.70 -17.49 12.81
C ASP A 263 4.71 -16.40 11.74
N LEU A 264 4.89 -15.16 12.20
CA LEU A 264 5.13 -13.97 11.39
C LEU A 264 6.53 -13.40 11.69
N THR A 265 7.48 -14.25 12.08
CA THR A 265 8.83 -13.82 12.40
C THR A 265 9.48 -13.15 11.18
N GLY A 266 9.99 -11.93 11.35
CA GLY A 266 10.56 -11.14 10.25
C GLY A 266 9.53 -10.72 9.18
N GLY A 267 8.24 -10.80 9.49
CA GLY A 267 7.15 -10.36 8.62
C GLY A 267 7.21 -8.89 8.28
N SER A 268 6.72 -8.51 7.11
CA SER A 268 6.61 -7.10 6.71
C SER A 268 5.24 -6.91 6.08
N VAL A 269 4.36 -6.23 6.79
CA VAL A 269 2.98 -5.98 6.38
C VAL A 269 2.69 -4.49 6.35
N SER A 270 1.93 -4.07 5.35
CA SER A 270 1.52 -2.67 5.21
C SER A 270 0.51 -2.31 6.29
N SER A 271 -0.60 -3.04 6.38
CA SER A 271 -1.59 -2.90 7.47
C SER A 271 -1.99 -4.28 7.98
N ALA A 272 -2.31 -4.38 9.28
CA ALA A 272 -2.65 -5.66 9.89
C ALA A 272 -3.79 -5.50 10.91
N SER A 273 -4.94 -6.09 10.60
CA SER A 273 -6.05 -6.25 11.55
C SER A 273 -6.10 -7.69 12.05
N PHE A 274 -5.80 -7.84 13.33
CA PHE A 274 -6.01 -9.03 14.15
C PHE A 274 -7.10 -8.79 15.21
N ARG A 275 -7.99 -7.83 14.97
CA ARG A 275 -9.04 -7.48 15.92
C ARG A 275 -9.92 -8.69 16.22
N GLY A 276 -10.10 -9.02 17.49
CA GLY A 276 -10.92 -10.15 17.92
C GLY A 276 -10.38 -11.53 17.49
N VAL A 277 -9.13 -11.62 17.03
CA VAL A 277 -8.53 -12.90 16.63
C VAL A 277 -8.26 -13.76 17.85
N THR A 278 -8.53 -15.06 17.73
CA THR A 278 -8.06 -16.06 18.70
C THR A 278 -6.84 -16.77 18.15
N PHE A 279 -5.68 -16.53 18.77
CA PHE A 279 -4.44 -17.25 18.50
C PHE A 279 -4.36 -18.49 19.39
N LEU A 280 -4.50 -19.66 18.77
CA LEU A 280 -4.40 -20.96 19.39
C LEU A 280 -2.95 -21.47 19.32
N GLY A 281 -2.38 -21.79 20.47
CA GLY A 281 -0.95 -22.12 20.56
C GLY A 281 -0.07 -20.87 20.55
N GLY A 282 1.17 -21.01 20.07
CA GLY A 282 2.13 -19.91 20.03
C GLY A 282 1.77 -18.86 18.98
N ALA A 283 2.11 -17.60 19.22
CA ALA A 283 1.98 -16.54 18.22
C ALA A 283 3.24 -15.68 18.21
N ASP A 284 4.07 -15.83 17.18
CA ASP A 284 5.35 -15.15 17.06
C ASP A 284 5.31 -14.05 16.00
N PHE A 285 5.54 -12.81 16.44
CA PHE A 285 5.67 -11.59 15.63
C PHE A 285 7.06 -10.98 15.80
N SER A 286 8.04 -11.77 16.24
CA SER A 286 9.39 -11.28 16.48
C SER A 286 10.01 -10.74 15.20
N HIS A 287 10.68 -9.61 15.29
CA HIS A 287 11.27 -8.90 14.15
C HIS A 287 10.26 -8.50 13.07
N ALA A 288 8.95 -8.60 13.33
CA ALA A 288 7.94 -8.18 12.37
C ALA A 288 7.92 -6.65 12.24
N ASN A 289 7.69 -6.17 11.03
CA ASN A 289 7.55 -4.77 10.68
C ASN A 289 6.11 -4.47 10.26
N PHE A 290 5.44 -3.64 11.05
CA PHE A 290 4.11 -3.10 10.76
C PHE A 290 4.26 -1.65 10.27
N GLU A 291 4.07 -1.45 8.97
CA GLU A 291 4.32 -0.15 8.31
C GLU A 291 3.19 0.86 8.57
N SER A 292 1.96 0.38 8.77
CA SER A 292 0.78 1.18 9.15
C SER A 292 0.24 0.73 10.50
N GLU A 293 -1.04 0.99 10.80
CA GLU A 293 -1.67 0.55 12.04
C GLU A 293 -1.71 -0.98 12.14
N ALA A 294 -1.35 -1.49 13.32
CA ALA A 294 -1.50 -2.88 13.71
C ALA A 294 -2.56 -2.98 14.83
N ASP A 295 -3.69 -3.60 14.51
CA ASP A 295 -4.82 -3.71 15.44
C ASP A 295 -4.94 -5.14 15.99
N PHE A 296 -4.55 -5.32 17.25
CA PHE A 296 -4.75 -6.53 18.07
C PHE A 296 -5.85 -6.32 19.12
N SER A 297 -6.73 -5.35 18.94
CA SER A 297 -7.79 -5.08 19.91
C SER A 297 -8.69 -6.30 20.08
N GLU A 298 -9.08 -6.62 21.31
CA GLU A 298 -9.93 -7.76 21.63
C GLU A 298 -9.34 -9.14 21.20
N ALA A 299 -8.07 -9.19 20.79
CA ALA A 299 -7.41 -10.45 20.43
C ALA A 299 -7.13 -11.30 21.68
N VAL A 300 -7.18 -12.62 21.52
CA VAL A 300 -6.92 -13.59 22.59
C VAL A 300 -5.73 -14.46 22.22
N PHE A 301 -4.64 -14.35 22.97
CA PHE A 301 -3.46 -15.19 22.87
C PHE A 301 -3.55 -16.30 23.91
N THR A 302 -3.78 -17.53 23.45
CA THR A 302 -3.95 -18.67 24.36
C THR A 302 -2.64 -19.34 24.75
N GLY A 303 -1.60 -19.21 23.92
CA GLY A 303 -0.22 -19.58 24.25
C GLY A 303 0.68 -18.35 24.32
N THR A 304 1.99 -18.60 24.36
CA THR A 304 3.00 -17.54 24.40
C THR A 304 2.92 -16.61 23.18
N ALA A 305 2.98 -15.30 23.43
CA ALA A 305 3.00 -14.28 22.39
C ALA A 305 4.36 -13.56 22.33
N GLY A 306 5.02 -13.62 21.17
CA GLY A 306 6.33 -13.02 20.93
C GLY A 306 6.24 -11.75 20.09
N PHE A 307 6.81 -10.65 20.57
CA PHE A 307 6.99 -9.38 19.85
C PHE A 307 8.44 -8.89 19.96
N TRP A 308 9.40 -9.80 20.11
CA TRP A 308 10.81 -9.45 20.25
C TRP A 308 11.30 -8.62 19.07
N SER A 309 11.87 -7.45 19.33
CA SER A 309 12.35 -6.53 18.28
C SER A 309 11.31 -6.20 17.20
N ALA A 310 10.01 -6.30 17.51
CA ALA A 310 8.95 -5.92 16.57
C ALA A 310 8.93 -4.39 16.38
N HIS A 311 8.63 -3.94 15.17
CA HIS A 311 8.59 -2.52 14.81
C HIS A 311 7.19 -2.08 14.38
N PHE A 312 6.65 -1.07 15.07
CA PHE A 312 5.34 -0.48 14.79
C PHE A 312 5.50 0.98 14.40
N THR A 313 5.27 1.28 13.12
CA THR A 313 5.60 2.60 12.54
C THR A 313 4.51 3.66 12.81
N VAL A 314 3.22 3.31 12.68
CA VAL A 314 2.11 4.29 12.79
C VAL A 314 1.32 4.17 14.08
N GLY A 315 1.20 2.98 14.64
CA GLY A 315 0.52 2.76 15.91
C GLY A 315 0.17 1.29 16.11
N ALA A 316 0.02 0.88 17.37
CA ALA A 316 -0.40 -0.46 17.72
C ALA A 316 -1.50 -0.42 18.77
N SER A 317 -2.59 -1.14 18.52
CA SER A 317 -3.69 -1.28 19.47
C SER A 317 -3.73 -2.71 20.00
N PHE A 318 -3.72 -2.84 21.32
CA PHE A 318 -3.95 -4.07 22.10
C PHE A 318 -5.13 -3.84 23.05
N VAL A 319 -6.05 -2.95 22.68
CA VAL A 319 -7.17 -2.56 23.55
C VAL A 319 -8.06 -3.76 23.81
N GLY A 320 -8.23 -4.14 25.08
CA GLY A 320 -9.02 -5.32 25.45
C GLY A 320 -8.40 -6.65 25.04
N ALA A 321 -7.14 -6.68 24.59
CA ALA A 321 -6.45 -7.93 24.28
C ALA A 321 -6.21 -8.76 25.54
N THR A 322 -6.28 -10.08 25.42
CA THR A 322 -6.04 -11.03 26.52
C THR A 322 -4.82 -11.90 26.22
N PHE A 323 -3.83 -11.91 27.10
CA PHE A 323 -2.65 -12.76 27.04
C PHE A 323 -2.72 -13.79 28.17
N ARG A 324 -3.07 -15.04 27.83
CA ARG A 324 -3.24 -16.11 28.83
C ARG A 324 -1.92 -16.60 29.41
N GLU A 325 -0.93 -16.67 28.54
CA GLU A 325 0.44 -17.04 28.87
C GLU A 325 1.36 -15.82 28.73
N ARG A 326 2.66 -16.03 28.93
CA ARG A 326 3.66 -14.97 28.86
C ARG A 326 3.67 -14.24 27.51
N VAL A 327 3.84 -12.91 27.58
CA VAL A 327 4.05 -12.05 26.41
C VAL A 327 5.38 -11.32 26.50
N PHE A 328 6.12 -11.30 25.38
CA PHE A 328 7.46 -10.74 25.30
C PHE A 328 7.53 -9.57 24.33
N PHE A 329 7.81 -8.37 24.81
CA PHE A 329 8.00 -7.16 23.98
C PHE A 329 9.47 -6.73 23.88
N HIS A 330 10.46 -7.57 24.22
CA HIS A 330 11.83 -7.10 24.42
C HIS A 330 12.38 -6.42 23.16
N ASN A 331 13.00 -5.25 23.32
CA ASN A 331 13.50 -4.42 22.22
C ASN A 331 12.44 -4.02 21.18
N ALA A 332 11.15 -4.20 21.45
CA ALA A 332 10.09 -3.72 20.57
C ALA A 332 10.11 -2.19 20.52
N ARG A 333 9.75 -1.64 19.36
CA ARG A 333 9.74 -0.20 19.10
C ARG A 333 8.39 0.23 18.54
N PHE A 334 7.73 1.12 19.28
CA PHE A 334 6.48 1.76 18.88
C PHE A 334 6.79 3.23 18.56
N VAL A 335 6.84 3.59 17.28
CA VAL A 335 7.19 4.95 16.83
C VAL A 335 6.08 5.96 17.18
N ARG A 336 4.84 5.47 17.29
CA ARG A 336 3.64 6.23 17.60
C ARG A 336 2.90 5.56 18.75
N ALA A 337 1.65 5.97 18.99
CA ALA A 337 0.91 5.56 20.16
C ALA A 337 0.76 4.03 20.25
N ALA A 338 0.94 3.49 21.46
CA ALA A 338 0.70 2.10 21.78
C ALA A 338 -0.41 2.03 22.84
N ALA A 339 -1.54 1.43 22.47
CA ALA A 339 -2.73 1.39 23.30
C ALA A 339 -2.93 -0.01 23.89
N PHE A 340 -2.83 -0.12 25.21
CA PHE A 340 -3.09 -1.33 26.00
C PHE A 340 -4.30 -1.14 26.94
N HIS A 341 -5.21 -0.23 26.59
CA HIS A 341 -6.38 0.06 27.43
C HIS A 341 -7.20 -1.20 27.68
N ARG A 342 -7.52 -1.49 28.94
CA ARG A 342 -8.28 -2.68 29.33
C ARG A 342 -7.67 -4.01 28.84
N ALA A 343 -6.39 -4.03 28.48
CA ALA A 343 -5.69 -5.26 28.17
C ALA A 343 -5.57 -6.11 29.45
N HIS A 344 -5.65 -7.42 29.30
CA HIS A 344 -5.53 -8.38 30.40
C HIS A 344 -4.33 -9.30 30.17
N PHE A 345 -3.35 -9.20 31.05
CA PHE A 345 -2.17 -10.05 31.08
C PHE A 345 -2.35 -11.08 32.21
N GLU A 346 -2.85 -12.27 31.87
CA GLU A 346 -2.98 -13.38 32.83
C GLU A 346 -1.60 -13.98 33.13
N GLY A 347 -0.76 -14.14 32.10
CA GLY A 347 0.65 -14.46 32.23
C GLY A 347 1.55 -13.24 32.40
N ASP A 348 2.85 -13.47 32.58
CA ASP A 348 3.83 -12.38 32.74
C ASP A 348 3.92 -11.53 31.48
N ALA A 349 3.99 -10.20 31.66
CA ALA A 349 4.15 -9.23 30.60
C ALA A 349 5.53 -8.58 30.68
N GLU A 350 6.40 -8.90 29.73
CA GLU A 350 7.80 -8.50 29.75
C GLU A 350 8.08 -7.40 28.73
N PHE A 351 8.20 -6.17 29.23
CA PHE A 351 8.62 -4.97 28.51
C PHE A 351 10.07 -4.64 28.90
N GLU A 352 11.05 -5.37 28.36
CA GLU A 352 12.47 -5.04 28.57
C GLU A 352 13.05 -4.26 27.39
N TYR A 353 13.76 -3.16 27.64
CA TYR A 353 14.37 -2.33 26.59
C TYR A 353 13.39 -1.83 25.52
N VAL A 354 12.12 -1.68 25.89
CA VAL A 354 11.06 -1.22 24.97
C VAL A 354 11.16 0.28 24.78
N ILE A 355 11.01 0.74 23.54
CA ILE A 355 10.92 2.16 23.21
C ILE A 355 9.51 2.46 22.73
N LEU A 356 8.74 3.17 23.56
CA LEU A 356 7.41 3.65 23.23
C LEU A 356 7.53 5.12 22.88
N GLU A 357 7.97 5.42 21.65
CA GLU A 357 8.19 6.81 21.17
C GLU A 357 6.90 7.60 21.03
N GLY A 358 5.76 6.94 20.86
CA GLY A 358 4.47 7.59 21.09
C GLY A 358 4.03 7.50 22.54
N GLY A 359 2.88 8.10 22.85
CA GLY A 359 2.24 7.88 24.14
C GLY A 359 1.88 6.41 24.37
N ALA A 360 2.11 5.88 25.57
CA ALA A 360 1.78 4.50 25.93
C ALA A 360 0.63 4.46 26.94
N ALA A 361 -0.48 3.84 26.58
CA ALA A 361 -1.70 3.94 27.37
C ALA A 361 -2.19 2.58 27.88
N PHE A 362 -2.02 2.35 29.18
CA PHE A 362 -2.39 1.15 29.95
C PHE A 362 -3.58 1.42 30.88
N ASN A 363 -4.43 2.41 30.58
CA ASN A 363 -5.56 2.72 31.46
C ASN A 363 -6.49 1.51 31.60
N ASP A 364 -6.87 1.24 32.85
CA ASP A 364 -7.71 0.10 33.24
C ASP A 364 -7.17 -1.27 32.80
N ALA A 365 -5.87 -1.37 32.43
CA ALA A 365 -5.23 -2.64 32.15
C ALA A 365 -5.11 -3.48 33.43
N VAL A 366 -5.17 -4.81 33.29
CA VAL A 366 -5.07 -5.77 34.39
C VAL A 366 -3.87 -6.67 34.17
N PHE A 367 -2.95 -6.69 35.13
CA PHE A 367 -1.79 -7.57 35.16
C PHE A 367 -2.00 -8.58 36.29
N SER A 368 -2.57 -9.74 35.95
CA SER A 368 -2.71 -10.86 36.90
C SER A 368 -1.36 -11.59 37.07
N GLY A 369 -0.61 -11.73 35.97
CA GLY A 369 0.81 -12.08 36.00
C GLY A 369 1.70 -10.88 36.34
N ALA A 370 3.02 -11.09 36.39
CA ALA A 370 3.95 -10.01 36.70
C ALA A 370 4.10 -9.02 35.52
N GLY A 371 4.07 -7.72 35.81
CA GLY A 371 4.28 -6.66 34.83
C GLY A 371 5.70 -6.08 34.94
N HIS A 372 6.59 -6.48 34.04
CA HIS A 372 8.00 -6.09 34.05
C HIS A 372 8.25 -4.97 33.02
N PHE A 373 8.50 -3.76 33.49
CA PHE A 373 8.87 -2.57 32.70
C PHE A 373 10.31 -2.19 32.99
N LYS A 374 11.25 -3.06 32.61
CA LYS A 374 12.66 -2.88 32.90
C LYS A 374 13.35 -2.13 31.76
N ARG A 375 13.98 -0.99 32.08
CA ARG A 375 14.70 -0.15 31.11
C ARG A 375 13.81 0.28 29.92
N VAL A 376 12.53 0.50 30.19
CA VAL A 376 11.57 1.02 29.21
C VAL A 376 11.73 2.54 29.10
N SER A 377 11.60 3.08 27.90
CA SER A 377 11.61 4.52 27.65
C SER A 377 10.23 5.00 27.16
N PHE A 378 9.69 6.02 27.83
CA PHE A 378 8.44 6.70 27.50
C PHE A 378 8.69 8.19 27.18
N PRO A 379 9.02 8.57 25.93
CA PRO A 379 9.36 9.94 25.60
C PRO A 379 8.21 10.95 25.69
N PHE A 380 6.97 10.54 25.39
CA PHE A 380 5.79 11.44 25.35
C PHE A 380 4.81 11.24 26.51
N GLY A 381 5.06 10.27 27.38
CA GLY A 381 4.26 9.99 28.57
C GLY A 381 3.62 8.61 28.57
N ALA A 382 3.19 8.20 29.77
CA ALA A 382 2.60 6.91 30.04
C ALA A 382 1.38 7.04 30.96
N TRP A 383 0.27 6.39 30.57
CA TRP A 383 -0.99 6.44 31.31
C TRP A 383 -1.33 5.06 31.88
N PHE A 384 -1.29 4.92 33.20
CA PHE A 384 -1.67 3.73 33.97
C PHE A 384 -2.86 4.04 34.89
N THR A 385 -3.72 4.98 34.51
CA THR A 385 -4.84 5.40 35.37
C THR A 385 -5.84 4.25 35.49
N GLY A 386 -6.19 3.89 36.73
CA GLY A 386 -7.08 2.76 37.01
C GLY A 386 -6.48 1.37 36.74
N ALA A 387 -5.20 1.29 36.35
CA ALA A 387 -4.54 0.00 36.09
C ALA A 387 -4.46 -0.84 37.37
N LYS A 388 -4.58 -2.16 37.23
CA LYS A 388 -4.54 -3.13 38.32
C LYS A 388 -3.34 -4.05 38.12
N PHE A 389 -2.47 -4.09 39.11
CA PHE A 389 -1.33 -5.00 39.19
C PHE A 389 -1.59 -5.99 40.32
N GLU A 390 -2.15 -7.15 39.98
CA GLU A 390 -2.39 -8.25 40.92
C GLU A 390 -1.11 -9.08 41.10
N GLY A 391 -0.31 -9.21 40.04
CA GLY A 391 1.08 -9.66 40.09
C GLY A 391 2.06 -8.54 40.46
N VAL A 392 3.35 -8.88 40.54
CA VAL A 392 4.42 -7.90 40.85
C VAL A 392 4.51 -6.86 39.73
N ALA A 393 4.59 -5.58 40.09
CA ALA A 393 4.81 -4.48 39.15
C ALA A 393 6.25 -3.99 39.28
N ALA A 394 7.07 -4.12 38.22
CA ALA A 394 8.49 -3.81 38.28
C ALA A 394 8.89 -2.80 37.19
N PHE A 395 8.94 -1.52 37.54
CA PHE A 395 9.42 -0.39 36.72
C PHE A 395 10.91 -0.10 36.99
N ILE A 396 11.76 -1.11 36.82
CA ILE A 396 13.18 -1.03 37.17
C ILE A 396 13.96 -0.27 36.10
N ASP A 397 14.72 0.77 36.48
CA ASP A 397 15.47 1.62 35.55
C ASP A 397 14.59 2.20 34.41
N ALA A 398 13.27 2.34 34.62
CA ALA A 398 12.36 2.88 33.61
C ALA A 398 12.51 4.41 33.51
N VAL A 399 12.44 4.95 32.28
CA VAL A 399 12.64 6.38 32.01
C VAL A 399 11.36 6.97 31.42
N PHE A 400 10.74 7.89 32.16
CA PHE A 400 9.55 8.64 31.77
C PHE A 400 9.96 10.07 31.42
N ASN A 401 10.20 10.36 30.13
CA ASN A 401 10.53 11.74 29.73
C ASN A 401 9.29 12.64 29.70
N GLY A 402 8.15 12.08 29.33
CA GLY A 402 6.84 12.71 29.45
C GLY A 402 6.16 12.41 30.79
N ASP A 403 4.90 12.84 30.93
CA ASP A 403 4.13 12.66 32.15
C ASP A 403 3.81 11.18 32.42
N ALA A 404 3.78 10.79 33.71
CA ALA A 404 3.47 9.44 34.16
C ALA A 404 2.26 9.43 35.09
N PHE A 405 1.14 8.85 34.65
CA PHE A 405 -0.14 8.91 35.37
C PHE A 405 -0.57 7.54 35.91
N PHE A 406 -0.36 7.31 37.20
CA PHE A 406 -0.79 6.15 37.99
C PHE A 406 -1.98 6.48 38.90
N ASN A 407 -2.81 7.46 38.55
CA ASN A 407 -3.95 7.85 39.40
C ASN A 407 -4.88 6.65 39.58
N VAL A 408 -5.38 6.46 40.81
CA VAL A 408 -6.30 5.36 41.17
C VAL A 408 -5.84 3.96 40.72
N ALA A 409 -4.54 3.78 40.47
CA ALA A 409 -3.95 2.47 40.19
C ALA A 409 -3.94 1.62 41.46
N ASN A 410 -4.13 0.31 41.31
CA ASN A 410 -4.14 -0.65 42.41
C ASN A 410 -2.99 -1.66 42.24
N PHE A 411 -2.03 -1.60 43.14
CA PHE A 411 -0.92 -2.55 43.27
C PHE A 411 -1.23 -3.51 44.42
N THR A 412 -1.79 -4.66 44.08
CA THR A 412 -2.17 -5.69 45.07
C THR A 412 -0.97 -6.51 45.53
N SER A 413 0.03 -6.70 44.66
CA SER A 413 1.35 -7.26 45.00
C SER A 413 2.40 -6.15 45.23
N ASP A 414 3.67 -6.53 45.32
CA ASP A 414 4.78 -5.58 45.45
C ASP A 414 4.95 -4.72 44.20
N ALA A 415 5.26 -3.44 44.40
CA ALA A 415 5.52 -2.46 43.35
C ALA A 415 6.93 -1.88 43.49
N TRP A 416 7.75 -2.04 42.47
CA TRP A 416 9.15 -1.64 42.45
C TRP A 416 9.40 -0.63 41.34
N PHE A 417 9.80 0.58 41.70
CA PHE A 417 10.21 1.66 40.80
C PHE A 417 11.72 1.92 40.90
N THR A 418 12.50 0.95 41.38
CA THR A 418 13.92 1.12 41.68
C THR A 418 14.70 1.68 40.49
N GLY A 419 15.43 2.76 40.71
CA GLY A 419 16.21 3.42 39.66
C GLY A 419 15.39 4.15 38.58
N ALA A 420 14.06 4.19 38.68
CA ALA A 420 13.23 4.87 37.69
C ALA A 420 13.47 6.39 37.67
N GLU A 421 13.44 6.96 36.48
CA GLU A 421 13.60 8.39 36.24
C GLU A 421 12.30 8.99 35.70
N PHE A 422 11.82 10.04 36.35
CA PHE A 422 10.59 10.75 36.01
C PHE A 422 10.93 12.21 35.67
N HIS A 423 11.04 12.51 34.38
CA HIS A 423 11.34 13.86 33.90
C HIS A 423 10.08 14.71 33.76
N GLY A 424 8.97 14.11 33.37
CA GLY A 424 7.64 14.74 33.36
C GLY A 424 6.91 14.65 34.70
N ASP A 425 5.69 15.21 34.74
CA ASP A 425 4.85 15.19 35.93
C ASP A 425 4.36 13.78 36.24
N THR A 426 4.53 13.34 37.49
CA THR A 426 4.14 12.02 37.96
C THR A 426 2.99 12.10 38.96
N ARG A 427 1.95 11.31 38.77
CA ARG A 427 0.79 11.28 39.67
C ARG A 427 0.43 9.87 40.10
N PHE A 428 0.48 9.63 41.40
CA PHE A 428 0.00 8.45 42.11
C PHE A 428 -1.26 8.76 42.92
N SER A 429 -1.98 9.83 42.57
CA SER A 429 -3.10 10.31 43.40
C SER A 429 -4.21 9.27 43.49
N GLY A 430 -4.65 8.95 44.71
CA GLY A 430 -5.66 7.92 44.97
C GLY A 430 -5.22 6.48 44.68
N SER A 431 -3.94 6.24 44.38
CA SER A 431 -3.42 4.89 44.16
C SER A 431 -3.32 4.10 45.47
N VAL A 432 -3.39 2.78 45.38
CA VAL A 432 -3.32 1.86 46.52
C VAL A 432 -2.17 0.88 46.32
N PHE A 433 -1.30 0.77 47.31
CA PHE A 433 -0.21 -0.20 47.39
C PHE A 433 -0.47 -1.14 48.55
N CYS A 434 -1.02 -2.33 48.28
CA CYS A 434 -1.41 -3.29 49.32
C CYS A 434 -0.21 -3.96 50.00
N ARG A 435 0.90 -4.12 49.28
CA ARG A 435 2.16 -4.71 49.76
C ARG A 435 3.28 -3.67 49.74
N SER A 436 4.52 -4.09 49.51
CA SER A 436 5.67 -3.20 49.55
C SER A 436 5.70 -2.29 48.32
N ALA A 437 6.06 -1.04 48.52
CA ALA A 437 6.26 -0.06 47.45
C ALA A 437 7.67 0.53 47.57
N GLY A 438 8.54 0.22 46.60
CA GLY A 438 9.91 0.69 46.57
C GLY A 438 10.14 1.74 45.48
N PHE A 439 10.68 2.88 45.89
CA PHE A 439 11.13 4.01 45.07
C PHE A 439 12.62 4.31 45.32
N VAL A 440 13.39 3.26 45.57
CA VAL A 440 14.82 3.37 45.89
C VAL A 440 15.59 3.85 44.66
N ASP A 441 16.50 4.81 44.84
CA ASP A 441 17.28 5.41 43.76
C ASP A 441 16.45 6.09 42.64
N CYS A 442 15.14 6.35 42.88
CA CYS A 442 14.32 7.09 41.92
C CYS A 442 14.81 8.54 41.74
N GLN A 443 14.61 9.08 40.54
CA GLN A 443 14.85 10.49 40.23
C GLN A 443 13.55 11.15 39.78
N PHE A 444 12.97 12.01 40.62
CA PHE A 444 11.79 12.82 40.30
C PHE A 444 12.24 14.22 39.90
N LEU A 445 12.44 14.46 38.60
CA LEU A 445 12.78 15.77 38.07
C LEU A 445 11.51 16.62 37.85
N GLY A 446 10.43 16.01 37.38
CA GLY A 446 9.09 16.62 37.30
C GLY A 446 8.34 16.58 38.64
N ALA A 447 7.14 17.17 38.70
CA ALA A 447 6.36 17.19 39.94
C ALA A 447 5.81 15.80 40.27
N VAL A 448 5.97 15.32 41.51
CA VAL A 448 5.40 14.06 41.98
C VAL A 448 4.28 14.28 43.00
N ARG A 449 3.16 13.57 42.83
CA ARG A 449 1.98 13.68 43.70
C ARG A 449 1.48 12.32 44.15
N PHE A 450 1.46 12.10 45.46
CA PHE A 450 0.91 10.94 46.17
C PHE A 450 -0.36 11.31 46.94
N VAL A 451 -1.14 12.29 46.43
CA VAL A 451 -2.31 12.82 47.15
C VAL A 451 -3.37 11.73 47.32
N ASN A 452 -3.82 11.48 48.55
CA ASN A 452 -4.74 10.38 48.89
C ASN A 452 -4.21 8.98 48.52
N ALA A 453 -2.90 8.79 48.35
CA ALA A 453 -2.34 7.46 48.12
C ALA A 453 -2.35 6.64 49.42
N ALA A 454 -2.60 5.33 49.32
CA ALA A 454 -2.62 4.43 50.46
C ALA A 454 -1.51 3.39 50.36
N PHE A 455 -0.64 3.34 51.36
CA PHE A 455 0.45 2.36 51.49
C PHE A 455 0.14 1.39 52.63
N GLY A 456 -0.28 0.18 52.26
CA GLY A 456 -0.61 -0.92 53.17
C GLY A 456 0.62 -1.71 53.65
N GLY A 457 1.69 -1.76 52.85
CA GLY A 457 2.98 -2.35 53.24
C GLY A 457 4.08 -1.31 53.46
N ASN A 458 5.33 -1.78 53.41
CA ASN A 458 6.49 -0.90 53.59
C ASN A 458 6.67 0.02 52.38
N ALA A 459 6.84 1.32 52.62
CA ALA A 459 7.12 2.32 51.59
C ALA A 459 8.56 2.84 51.72
N GLY A 460 9.38 2.63 50.70
CA GLY A 460 10.80 3.03 50.71
C GLY A 460 11.14 4.02 49.62
N PHE A 461 11.71 5.16 49.98
CA PHE A 461 12.21 6.22 49.10
C PHE A 461 13.72 6.43 49.31
N GLY A 462 14.43 5.35 49.66
CA GLY A 462 15.86 5.42 49.96
C GLY A 462 16.67 5.96 48.79
N ARG A 463 17.55 6.94 49.04
CA ARG A 463 18.37 7.59 48.01
C ARG A 463 17.59 8.23 46.84
N ALA A 464 16.26 8.38 46.97
CA ALA A 464 15.45 9.06 45.97
C ALA A 464 15.84 10.55 45.88
N ARG A 465 15.72 11.14 44.68
CA ARG A 465 16.00 12.56 44.43
C ARG A 465 14.73 13.27 43.99
N PHE A 466 14.42 14.40 44.61
CA PHE A 466 13.27 15.24 44.28
C PHE A 466 13.75 16.62 43.84
N SER A 467 13.61 16.94 42.55
CA SER A 467 14.04 18.23 42.01
C SER A 467 12.91 19.27 41.95
N SER A 468 11.65 18.83 41.97
CA SER A 468 10.49 19.71 41.80
C SER A 468 9.51 19.59 42.99
N ILE A 469 8.22 19.79 42.73
CA ILE A 469 7.09 19.63 43.66
C ILE A 469 7.01 18.15 44.10
N ALA A 470 6.81 17.92 45.39
CA ALA A 470 6.60 16.59 45.97
C ALA A 470 5.48 16.69 47.01
N LEU A 471 4.33 16.07 46.73
CA LEU A 471 3.14 16.17 47.58
C LEU A 471 2.71 14.81 48.12
N PHE A 472 2.69 14.67 49.43
CA PHE A 472 2.15 13.50 50.16
C PHE A 472 0.85 13.83 50.91
N ALA A 473 0.14 14.88 50.49
CA ALA A 473 -1.08 15.34 51.16
C ALA A 473 -2.13 14.23 51.28
N GLN A 474 -2.59 13.98 52.52
CA GLN A 474 -3.57 12.92 52.83
C GLN A 474 -3.14 11.50 52.40
N ALA A 475 -1.84 11.28 52.18
CA ALA A 475 -1.31 9.93 52.01
C ALA A 475 -1.38 9.16 53.33
N SER A 476 -1.74 7.88 53.28
CA SER A 476 -1.84 7.00 54.45
C SER A 476 -0.79 5.91 54.40
N PHE A 477 -0.21 5.59 55.56
CA PHE A 477 0.87 4.61 55.71
C PHE A 477 0.54 3.65 56.85
N SER A 478 0.46 2.36 56.55
CA SER A 478 0.20 1.30 57.53
C SER A 478 1.50 0.77 58.17
N ALA A 479 2.63 1.00 57.52
CA ALA A 479 3.98 0.73 58.02
C ALA A 479 4.83 2.01 57.92
N PRO A 480 5.93 2.12 58.68
CA PRO A 480 6.82 3.29 58.61
C PRO A 480 7.39 3.51 57.21
N ILE A 481 7.29 4.75 56.72
CA ILE A 481 7.93 5.19 55.48
C ILE A 481 9.40 5.54 55.72
N SER A 482 10.28 5.13 54.80
CA SER A 482 11.72 5.43 54.87
C SER A 482 12.17 6.35 53.74
N PHE A 483 12.74 7.51 54.07
CA PHE A 483 13.44 8.40 53.12
C PHE A 483 14.95 8.38 53.33
N ARG A 484 15.52 7.25 53.77
CA ARG A 484 16.94 7.17 54.13
C ARG A 484 17.85 7.59 52.97
N GLY A 485 18.59 8.68 53.16
CA GLY A 485 19.50 9.24 52.14
C GLY A 485 18.79 9.91 50.96
N ALA A 486 17.48 10.12 51.04
CA ALA A 486 16.74 10.87 50.02
C ALA A 486 17.16 12.35 50.03
N LYS A 487 17.28 12.91 48.84
CA LYS A 487 17.70 14.29 48.60
C LYS A 487 16.59 15.11 47.96
N VAL A 488 16.47 16.36 48.39
CA VAL A 488 15.63 17.38 47.78
C VAL A 488 16.55 18.44 47.19
N LEU A 489 16.37 18.76 45.92
CA LEU A 489 17.16 19.76 45.20
C LEU A 489 16.36 21.07 45.08
N HIS A 490 17.03 22.16 44.74
CA HIS A 490 16.42 23.50 44.61
C HIS A 490 15.65 23.90 45.88
N VAL A 491 16.26 23.71 47.05
CA VAL A 491 15.68 24.05 48.37
C VAL A 491 15.72 25.57 48.63
N ASP A 492 16.44 26.31 47.81
CA ASP A 492 16.53 27.75 47.78
C ASP A 492 15.49 28.43 46.87
N ASP A 493 14.85 27.69 45.96
CA ASP A 493 13.84 28.22 45.04
C ASP A 493 12.54 28.64 45.78
N PRO A 494 12.22 29.95 45.86
CA PRO A 494 11.06 30.41 46.62
C PRO A 494 9.72 29.96 46.00
N ASP A 495 9.66 29.65 44.70
CA ASP A 495 8.44 29.22 44.02
C ASP A 495 8.12 27.75 44.30
N LEU A 496 9.14 26.90 44.41
CA LEU A 496 8.97 25.49 44.80
C LEU A 496 8.73 25.32 46.30
N ASN A 497 9.22 26.26 47.12
CA ASN A 497 9.20 26.14 48.58
C ASN A 497 8.07 26.94 49.27
N ARG A 498 7.09 27.48 48.53
CA ARG A 498 5.84 27.99 49.14
C ARG A 498 5.07 26.83 49.79
N GLN A 499 4.46 27.10 50.95
CA GLN A 499 3.56 26.14 51.62
C GLN A 499 2.54 25.59 50.61
N ALA A 500 2.29 24.28 50.65
CA ALA A 500 1.46 23.48 49.72
C ALA A 500 2.08 23.01 48.39
N ARG A 501 3.38 23.24 48.15
CA ARG A 501 4.10 22.68 46.97
C ARG A 501 5.08 21.55 47.31
N ARG A 502 5.60 21.53 48.53
CA ARG A 502 6.37 20.40 49.09
C ARG A 502 5.77 20.05 50.43
N GLU A 503 5.18 18.86 50.51
CA GLU A 503 4.49 18.37 51.69
C GLU A 503 4.96 16.95 51.96
N TRP A 504 5.71 16.78 53.06
CA TRP A 504 6.29 15.51 53.47
C TRP A 504 5.39 14.83 54.51
N PRO A 505 5.42 13.48 54.61
CA PRO A 505 4.70 12.77 55.66
C PRO A 505 5.13 13.21 57.07
N ASP A 506 4.21 13.11 58.03
CA ASP A 506 4.46 13.49 59.42
C ASP A 506 5.75 12.85 59.99
N GLY A 507 6.53 13.65 60.71
CA GLY A 507 7.81 13.24 61.31
C GLY A 507 9.04 13.40 60.42
N TRP A 508 8.86 13.57 59.10
CA TRP A 508 9.95 13.87 58.17
C TRP A 508 10.13 15.37 57.96
N MET A 509 11.37 15.83 58.09
CA MET A 509 11.73 17.23 57.90
C MET A 509 12.85 17.38 56.88
N LEU A 510 12.84 18.48 56.14
CA LEU A 510 13.90 18.83 55.21
C LEU A 510 15.00 19.61 55.93
N ARG A 511 16.20 19.03 55.99
CA ARG A 511 17.41 19.70 56.50
C ARG A 511 18.29 20.11 55.33
N LYS A 512 18.61 21.40 55.21
CA LYS A 512 19.56 21.89 54.19
C LYS A 512 20.94 21.27 54.41
N ASP A 513 21.60 20.91 53.32
CA ASP A 513 22.96 20.35 53.38
C ASP A 513 23.98 21.48 53.64
N GLU A 514 24.93 21.27 54.55
CA GLU A 514 25.95 22.29 54.88
C GLU A 514 26.91 22.57 53.72
N SER A 515 27.20 21.54 52.91
CA SER A 515 28.13 21.64 51.78
C SER A 515 27.52 22.32 50.54
N ASP A 516 26.19 22.23 50.37
CA ASP A 516 25.46 22.80 49.23
C ASP A 516 24.06 23.26 49.68
N PRO A 517 23.85 24.57 49.90
CA PRO A 517 22.58 25.09 50.41
C PRO A 517 21.43 25.02 49.39
N THR A 518 21.70 24.68 48.13
CA THR A 518 20.67 24.42 47.11
C THR A 518 20.06 23.02 47.27
N GLN A 519 20.68 22.16 48.10
CA GLN A 519 20.22 20.81 48.39
C GLN A 519 19.82 20.65 49.86
N GLY A 520 19.04 19.63 50.13
CA GLY A 520 18.76 19.18 51.47
C GLY A 520 18.48 17.69 51.53
N THR A 521 18.64 17.14 52.72
CA THR A 521 18.41 15.74 53.03
C THR A 521 17.17 15.61 53.91
N LEU A 522 16.32 14.63 53.61
CA LEU A 522 15.18 14.30 54.46
C LEU A 522 15.66 13.53 55.69
N VAL A 523 15.25 14.00 56.87
CA VAL A 523 15.61 13.41 58.17
C VAL A 523 14.38 13.16 59.03
N TRP A 524 14.43 12.13 59.87
CA TRP A 524 13.37 11.79 60.81
C TRP A 524 13.63 12.45 62.17
N GLY A 525 12.72 13.30 62.62
CA GLY A 525 12.86 14.04 63.89
C GLY A 525 14.22 14.77 64.01
N ASP A 526 14.79 14.75 65.21
CA ASP A 526 16.07 15.41 65.53
C ASP A 526 17.32 14.55 65.23
N GLY A 527 17.18 13.47 64.43
CA GLY A 527 18.30 12.61 64.00
C GLY A 527 18.24 11.14 64.45
N GLY A 528 17.05 10.60 64.74
CA GLY A 528 16.87 9.18 65.08
C GLY A 528 16.92 8.26 63.86
N GLU A 529 17.41 7.03 64.04
CA GLU A 529 17.48 6.00 62.99
C GLU A 529 16.10 5.68 62.39
N ALA A 530 15.91 6.04 61.12
CA ALA A 530 14.76 5.62 60.33
C ALA A 530 14.88 4.14 59.93
N ALA A 531 13.73 3.50 59.67
CA ALA A 531 13.66 2.11 59.17
C ALA A 531 14.53 1.90 57.91
N GLY A 532 15.09 0.69 57.76
CA GLY A 532 15.96 0.30 56.64
C GLY A 532 15.28 0.43 55.25
N PRO A 533 16.05 0.46 54.16
CA PRO A 533 15.50 0.61 52.82
C PRO A 533 14.66 -0.61 52.43
N VAL A 534 13.54 -0.34 51.76
CA VAL A 534 12.68 -1.36 51.15
C VAL A 534 13.21 -1.58 49.74
N GLU A 535 14.13 -2.54 49.59
CA GLU A 535 14.78 -2.84 48.31
C GLU A 535 14.05 -3.98 47.60
N ALA A 536 14.03 -3.93 46.26
CA ALA A 536 13.63 -5.08 45.48
C ALA A 536 14.60 -6.25 45.80
N PRO A 537 14.14 -7.51 45.87
CA PRO A 537 15.04 -8.64 45.95
C PRO A 537 16.04 -8.55 44.79
N SER A 538 17.34 -8.77 45.05
CA SER A 538 18.34 -8.74 43.98
C SER A 538 17.88 -9.72 42.90
N ALA A 539 17.62 -9.24 41.69
CA ALA A 539 17.20 -10.07 40.58
C ALA A 539 18.21 -11.22 40.44
N ALA A 540 17.80 -12.44 40.78
CA ALA A 540 18.46 -13.62 40.25
C ALA A 540 18.28 -13.51 38.74
N THR A 541 19.42 -13.43 38.06
CA THR A 541 19.63 -13.33 36.61
C THR A 541 18.70 -14.17 35.77
#